data_AF-A0A843EBW6-F1
#
_entry.id   AF-A0A843EBW6-F1
#
_cell.length_a   1.000
_cell.length_b   1.000
_cell.length_c   1.000
_cell.angle_alpha   90.00
_cell.angle_beta   90.00
_cell.angle_gamma   90.00
#
_symmetry.space_group_name_H-M   'P 1'
#
loop_
_entity.id
_entity.type
_entity.pdbx_description
1 polymer ?
#
loop_
_entity_poly.entity_id
_entity_poly.type
_entity_poly.pdbx_seq_one_letter_code
_entity_poly.pdbx_strand_id
1 'polypeptide(L)'
;MIKGVMMDFEELVKSLQEFVGVSRKNSIEKVTKTLGEVYNISGEVLLDFGDDASAIDIGNNQVLLLAADGIWGQLMSVNPYWAGYCSVLVNVNDMAAMGGKPIAMVNTMSIFDDEIYDDLLQGIVDGCKKFNVPMVGGH
;
A
#
# COMPACT_ATOMS: atom_id res chain seq x y z
N MET A 1 -16.28 18.38 29.12
CA MET A 1 -14.88 18.81 29.18
C MET A 1 -14.03 17.55 29.22
N ILE A 2 -13.53 17.09 28.07
CA ILE A 2 -12.67 15.89 28.00
C ILE A 2 -11.32 16.35 28.58
N LYS A 3 -10.94 15.82 29.74
CA LYS A 3 -9.58 15.97 30.26
C LYS A 3 -8.64 15.30 29.26
N GLY A 4 -7.93 16.09 28.45
CA GLY A 4 -6.84 15.57 27.64
C GLY A 4 -5.80 14.98 28.59
N VAL A 5 -5.61 13.66 28.53
CA VAL A 5 -4.47 13.00 29.16
C VAL A 5 -3.26 13.53 28.40
N MET A 6 -2.45 14.36 29.06
CA MET A 6 -1.18 14.83 28.50
C MET A 6 -0.20 13.66 28.65
N MET A 7 -0.09 12.83 27.61
CA MET A 7 0.97 11.83 27.54
C MET A 7 2.31 12.56 27.49
N ASP A 8 3.22 12.13 28.35
CA ASP A 8 4.62 12.51 28.26
C ASP A 8 5.23 11.96 26.96
N PHE A 9 6.24 12.64 26.43
CA PHE A 9 6.95 12.26 25.22
C PHE A 9 7.46 10.80 25.29
N GLU A 10 7.98 10.35 26.43
CA GLU A 10 8.46 8.97 26.58
C GLU A 10 7.31 7.96 26.45
N GLU A 11 6.16 8.25 27.06
CA GLU A 11 4.96 7.42 26.93
C GLU A 11 4.44 7.39 25.48
N LEU A 12 4.48 8.53 24.78
CA LEU A 12 4.10 8.60 23.36
C LEU A 12 5.04 7.77 22.50
N VAL A 13 6.35 7.93 22.65
CA VAL A 13 7.34 7.15 21.91
C VAL A 13 7.12 5.66 22.12
N LYS A 14 6.94 5.24 23.38
CA LYS A 14 6.69 3.84 23.71
C LYS A 14 5.39 3.34 23.06
N SER A 15 4.32 4.13 23.12
CA SER A 15 3.04 3.75 22.50
C SER A 15 3.13 3.57 20.98
N LEU A 16 3.94 4.38 20.29
CA LEU A 16 4.16 4.26 18.85
C LEU A 16 5.02 3.04 18.51
N GLN A 17 6.05 2.75 19.30
CA GLN A 17 6.90 1.57 19.12
C GLN A 17 6.12 0.26 19.33
N GLU A 18 5.21 0.24 20.30
CA GLU A 18 4.38 -0.93 20.64
C GLU A 18 3.14 -1.06 19.74
N PHE A 19 2.78 0.00 19.00
CA PHE A 19 1.61 0.00 18.13
C PHE A 19 1.67 -1.14 17.12
N VAL A 20 0.57 -1.91 17.03
CA VAL A 20 0.47 -3.09 16.17
C VAL A 20 0.75 -2.78 14.69
N GLY A 21 0.45 -1.56 14.24
CA GLY A 21 0.75 -1.13 12.87
C GLY A 21 2.24 -1.09 12.55
N VAL A 22 3.09 -0.85 13.57
CA VAL A 22 4.56 -0.82 13.49
C VAL A 22 5.13 -2.20 13.82
N SER A 23 4.79 -2.77 14.97
CA SER A 23 5.40 -4.01 15.47
C SER A 23 5.12 -5.24 14.59
N ARG A 24 4.01 -5.25 13.83
CA ARG A 24 3.74 -6.32 12.84
C ARG A 24 4.77 -6.40 11.71
N LYS A 25 5.54 -5.32 11.47
CA LYS A 25 6.58 -5.29 10.43
C LYS A 25 7.90 -5.92 10.87
N ASN A 26 8.02 -6.36 12.13
CA ASN A 26 9.25 -6.96 12.67
C ASN A 26 9.71 -8.22 11.91
N SER A 27 8.80 -8.91 11.22
CA SER A 27 9.12 -10.10 10.43
C SER A 27 9.67 -9.79 9.03
N ILE A 28 9.74 -8.52 8.62
CA ILE A 28 10.08 -8.14 7.25
C ILE A 28 11.48 -8.63 6.85
N GLU A 29 12.46 -8.57 7.76
CA GLU A 29 13.82 -9.05 7.52
C GLU A 29 13.84 -10.54 7.15
N LYS A 30 13.04 -11.36 7.85
CA LYS A 30 12.94 -12.79 7.55
C LYS A 30 12.31 -13.01 6.18
N VAL A 31 11.27 -12.26 5.85
CA VAL A 31 10.56 -12.36 4.56
C VAL A 31 11.48 -11.94 3.41
N THR A 32 12.13 -10.78 3.50
CA THR A 32 13.02 -10.27 2.45
C THR A 32 14.24 -11.16 2.28
N LYS A 33 14.79 -11.73 3.35
CA LYS A 33 15.88 -12.71 3.26
C LYS A 33 15.47 -13.96 2.47
N THR A 34 14.29 -14.52 2.73
CA THR A 34 13.81 -15.70 2.00
C THR A 34 13.45 -15.38 0.55
N LEU A 35 12.76 -14.27 0.30
CA LEU A 35 12.39 -13.87 -1.07
C LEU A 35 13.58 -13.32 -1.88
N GLY A 36 14.68 -12.94 -1.22
CA GLY A 36 15.93 -12.52 -1.85
C GLY A 36 16.58 -13.59 -2.73
N GLU A 37 16.20 -14.86 -2.59
CA GLU A 37 16.64 -15.92 -3.52
C GLU A 37 15.99 -15.80 -4.90
N VAL A 38 14.83 -15.14 -5.00
CA VAL A 38 14.01 -15.10 -6.23
C VAL A 38 13.70 -13.69 -6.74
N TYR A 39 14.06 -12.64 -5.99
CA TYR A 39 13.64 -11.26 -6.31
C TYR A 39 14.05 -10.80 -7.72
N ASN A 40 15.20 -11.26 -8.22
CA ASN A 40 15.73 -10.89 -9.53
C ASN A 40 16.09 -12.12 -10.39
N ILE A 41 15.28 -13.18 -10.33
CA ILE A 41 15.52 -14.40 -11.13
C ILE A 41 15.52 -14.13 -12.65
N SER A 42 14.80 -13.10 -13.10
CA SER A 42 14.78 -12.67 -14.50
C SER A 42 16.02 -11.89 -14.93
N GLY A 43 16.76 -11.29 -13.98
CA GLY A 43 17.92 -10.43 -14.25
C GLY A 43 17.58 -8.97 -14.57
N GLU A 44 16.29 -8.62 -14.66
CA GLU A 44 15.81 -7.29 -15.12
C GLU A 44 15.40 -6.35 -13.98
N VAL A 45 15.44 -6.80 -12.72
CA VAL A 45 15.08 -5.97 -11.56
C VAL A 45 16.25 -5.07 -11.16
N LEU A 46 16.03 -3.76 -11.18
CA LEU A 46 17.05 -2.74 -10.89
C LEU A 46 17.02 -2.25 -9.44
N LEU A 47 15.85 -2.27 -8.79
CA LEU A 47 15.65 -1.88 -7.39
C LEU A 47 14.92 -3.01 -6.64
N ASP A 48 15.50 -3.43 -5.51
CA ASP A 48 15.04 -4.57 -4.71
C ASP A 48 14.08 -4.16 -3.57
N PHE A 49 13.99 -4.97 -2.53
CA PHE A 49 13.11 -4.71 -1.38
C PHE A 49 13.61 -3.53 -0.55
N GLY A 50 12.70 -2.65 -0.14
CA GLY A 50 12.98 -1.60 0.86
C GLY A 50 12.72 -0.18 0.39
N ASP A 51 12.44 0.00 -0.90
CA ASP A 51 11.91 1.23 -1.47
C ASP A 51 10.38 1.17 -1.64
N ASP A 52 9.77 2.27 -2.06
CA ASP A 52 8.30 2.38 -2.22
C ASP A 52 7.78 1.57 -3.43
N ALA A 53 8.64 1.28 -4.42
CA ALA A 53 8.31 0.40 -5.55
C ALA A 53 9.53 -0.35 -6.08
N SER A 54 9.30 -1.51 -6.70
CA SER A 54 10.33 -2.19 -7.50
C SER A 54 10.44 -1.56 -8.88
N ALA A 55 11.66 -1.49 -9.42
CA ALA A 55 11.92 -1.01 -10.78
C ALA A 55 12.42 -2.15 -11.67
N ILE A 56 11.74 -2.36 -12.80
CA ILE A 56 12.05 -3.39 -13.79
C ILE A 56 12.55 -2.71 -15.06
N ASP A 57 13.71 -3.11 -15.56
CA ASP A 57 14.20 -2.68 -16.87
C ASP A 57 13.31 -3.25 -17.97
N ILE A 58 12.85 -2.38 -18.87
CA ILE A 58 12.06 -2.76 -20.05
C ILE A 58 12.76 -2.35 -21.36
N GLY A 59 14.05 -2.04 -21.28
CA GLY A 59 14.88 -1.56 -22.37
C GLY A 59 14.63 -0.10 -22.73
N ASN A 60 15.33 0.37 -23.76
CA ASN A 60 15.23 1.74 -24.28
C ASN A 60 15.43 2.84 -23.21
N ASN A 61 16.21 2.54 -22.17
CA ASN A 61 16.48 3.47 -21.07
C ASN A 61 15.18 3.83 -20.29
N GLN A 62 14.24 2.89 -20.23
CA GLN A 62 12.96 3.02 -19.53
C GLN A 62 12.81 1.93 -18.47
N VAL A 63 12.08 2.24 -17.41
CA VAL A 63 11.77 1.32 -16.32
C VAL A 63 10.26 1.26 -16.10
N LEU A 64 9.78 0.07 -15.72
CA LEU A 64 8.44 -0.12 -15.20
C LEU A 64 8.51 -0.19 -13.67
N LEU A 65 7.72 0.66 -13.00
CA LEU A 65 7.59 0.63 -11.55
C LEU A 65 6.40 -0.23 -11.13
N LEU A 66 6.59 -1.03 -10.09
CA LEU A 66 5.57 -1.88 -9.49
C LEU A 66 5.52 -1.65 -7.98
N ALA A 67 4.36 -1.22 -7.48
CA ALA A 67 4.06 -1.17 -6.06
C ALA A 67 2.80 -1.99 -5.78
N ALA A 68 2.71 -2.50 -4.56
CA ALA A 68 1.55 -3.21 -4.08
C ALA A 68 1.44 -3.02 -2.58
N ASP A 69 0.37 -2.35 -2.17
CA ASP A 69 0.12 -2.06 -0.78
C ASP A 69 -1.22 -2.61 -0.30
N GLY A 70 -1.17 -3.30 0.84
CA GLY A 70 -2.32 -3.98 1.41
C GLY A 70 -3.10 -3.06 2.36
N ILE A 71 -4.40 -2.92 2.14
CA ILE A 71 -5.26 -2.17 3.06
C ILE A 71 -5.62 -3.01 4.28
N TRP A 72 -5.41 -2.44 5.46
CA TRP A 72 -5.65 -3.14 6.71
C TRP A 72 -7.15 -3.34 6.93
N GLY A 73 -7.57 -4.59 7.21
CA GLY A 73 -8.97 -4.92 7.41
C GLY A 73 -9.68 -4.12 8.52
N GLN A 74 -8.95 -3.64 9.54
CA GLN A 74 -9.54 -2.75 10.54
C GLN A 74 -10.02 -1.41 9.96
N LEU A 75 -9.32 -0.87 8.96
CA LEU A 75 -9.77 0.34 8.27
C LEU A 75 -11.05 0.07 7.49
N MET A 76 -11.11 -1.08 6.82
CA MET A 76 -12.28 -1.54 6.08
C MET A 76 -13.51 -1.69 6.99
N SER A 77 -13.35 -2.22 8.22
CA SER A 77 -14.45 -2.35 9.18
C SER A 77 -14.96 -1.02 9.75
N VAL A 78 -14.14 0.04 9.73
CA VAL A 78 -14.51 1.35 10.30
C VAL A 78 -15.06 2.29 9.23
N ASN A 79 -14.47 2.28 8.04
CA ASN A 79 -14.86 3.13 6.92
C ASN A 79 -14.50 2.46 5.59
N PRO A 80 -15.40 1.65 5.01
CA PRO A 80 -15.17 0.95 3.75
C PRO A 80 -14.82 1.90 2.60
N TYR A 81 -15.56 3.01 2.45
CA TYR A 81 -15.26 4.00 1.42
C TYR A 81 -13.83 4.53 1.52
N TRP A 82 -13.40 4.91 2.72
CA TRP A 82 -12.05 5.43 2.92
C TRP A 82 -10.99 4.35 2.72
N ALA A 83 -11.26 3.09 3.11
CA ALA A 83 -10.39 1.97 2.83
C ALA A 83 -10.21 1.77 1.31
N GLY A 84 -11.29 1.89 0.54
CA GLY A 84 -11.28 1.78 -0.92
C GLY A 84 -10.50 2.92 -1.56
N TYR A 85 -10.74 4.16 -1.14
CA TYR A 85 -9.98 5.31 -1.60
C TYR A 85 -8.49 5.18 -1.27
N CYS A 86 -8.17 4.74 -0.04
CA CYS A 86 -6.80 4.50 0.41
C CYS A 86 -6.10 3.43 -0.42
N SER A 87 -6.79 2.38 -0.87
CA SER A 87 -6.20 1.35 -1.75
C SER A 87 -5.61 1.92 -3.03
N VAL A 88 -6.19 3.00 -3.55
CA VAL A 88 -5.63 3.73 -4.69
C VAL A 88 -4.56 4.72 -4.24
N LEU A 89 -4.86 5.54 -3.21
CA LEU A 89 -4.02 6.63 -2.75
C LEU A 89 -2.59 6.18 -2.42
N VAL A 90 -2.43 5.10 -1.63
CA VAL A 90 -1.11 4.70 -1.13
C VAL A 90 -0.22 4.21 -2.27
N ASN A 91 -0.74 3.36 -3.14
CA ASN A 91 0.00 2.86 -4.31
C ASN A 91 0.34 3.98 -5.30
N VAL A 92 -0.55 4.98 -5.49
CA VAL A 92 -0.24 6.17 -6.30
C VAL A 92 0.84 7.03 -5.65
N ASN A 93 0.81 7.17 -4.33
CA ASN A 93 1.82 7.90 -3.58
C ASN A 93 3.21 7.24 -3.73
N ASP A 94 3.28 5.91 -3.66
CA ASP A 94 4.52 5.16 -3.84
C ASP A 94 5.10 5.36 -5.24
N MET A 95 4.27 5.30 -6.28
CA MET A 95 4.69 5.65 -7.65
C MET A 95 5.24 7.07 -7.74
N ALA A 96 4.58 8.03 -7.11
CA ALA A 96 5.00 9.43 -7.14
C ALA A 96 6.32 9.66 -6.37
N ALA A 97 6.51 8.97 -5.24
CA ALA A 97 7.74 9.02 -4.45
C ALA A 97 8.96 8.53 -5.25
N MET A 98 8.74 7.51 -6.09
CA MET A 98 9.75 6.97 -7.01
C MET A 98 9.95 7.79 -8.29
N GLY A 99 9.28 8.95 -8.42
CA GLY A 99 9.33 9.79 -9.62
C GLY A 99 8.59 9.20 -10.82
N GLY A 100 7.77 8.17 -10.61
CA GLY A 100 6.97 7.49 -11.60
C GLY A 100 5.68 8.23 -11.95
N LYS A 101 5.14 7.88 -13.11
CA LYS A 101 3.77 8.24 -13.49
C LYS A 101 2.89 6.98 -13.40
N PRO A 102 1.88 6.94 -12.54
CA PRO A 102 0.93 5.83 -12.53
C PRO A 102 0.20 5.75 -13.88
N ILE A 103 0.23 4.57 -14.51
CA ILE A 103 -0.41 4.34 -15.82
C ILE A 103 -1.57 3.34 -15.77
N ALA A 104 -1.60 2.48 -14.76
CA ALA A 104 -2.62 1.46 -14.57
C ALA A 104 -2.60 0.94 -13.13
N MET A 105 -3.73 0.42 -12.68
CA MET A 105 -3.87 -0.27 -11.40
C MET A 105 -4.72 -1.53 -11.59
N VAL A 106 -4.38 -2.58 -10.85
CA VAL A 106 -5.24 -3.75 -10.63
C VAL A 106 -5.61 -3.82 -9.17
N ASN A 107 -6.70 -4.53 -8.85
CA ASN A 107 -7.15 -4.68 -7.48
C ASN A 107 -7.45 -6.14 -7.14
N THR A 108 -7.15 -6.56 -5.91
CA THR A 108 -7.44 -7.90 -5.41
C THR A 108 -8.33 -7.78 -4.18
N MET A 109 -9.56 -8.28 -4.24
CA MET A 109 -10.53 -8.19 -3.17
C MET A 109 -11.05 -9.55 -2.76
N SER A 110 -11.17 -9.77 -1.45
CA SER A 110 -11.87 -10.92 -0.89
C SER A 110 -12.82 -10.41 0.18
N ILE A 111 -14.08 -10.25 -0.20
CA ILE A 111 -15.12 -9.60 0.60
C ILE A 111 -16.31 -10.56 0.67
N PHE A 112 -16.89 -10.70 1.86
CA PHE A 112 -18.01 -11.60 2.12
C PHE A 112 -19.34 -10.86 2.38
N ASP A 113 -19.31 -9.53 2.47
CA ASP A 113 -20.44 -8.68 2.85
C ASP A 113 -20.73 -7.66 1.74
N ASP A 114 -21.92 -7.77 1.15
CA ASP A 114 -22.36 -6.97 0.01
C ASP A 114 -22.56 -5.49 0.38
N GLU A 115 -22.90 -5.15 1.63
CA GLU A 115 -23.09 -3.74 2.04
C GLU A 115 -21.74 -3.01 2.17
N ILE A 116 -20.70 -3.71 2.62
CA ILE A 116 -19.33 -3.19 2.68
C ILE A 116 -18.76 -2.98 1.27
N TYR A 117 -19.19 -3.81 0.32
CA TYR A 117 -18.69 -3.84 -1.04
C TYR A 117 -18.94 -2.54 -1.80
N ASP A 118 -20.16 -1.99 -1.74
CA ASP A 118 -20.55 -0.82 -2.51
C ASP A 118 -19.77 0.44 -2.10
N ASP A 119 -19.67 0.70 -0.80
CA ASP A 119 -18.92 1.85 -0.27
C ASP A 119 -17.44 1.75 -0.63
N LEU A 120 -16.84 0.56 -0.45
CA LEU A 120 -15.45 0.30 -0.82
C LEU A 120 -15.20 0.57 -2.30
N LEU A 121 -16.04 0.02 -3.18
CA LEU A 121 -15.93 0.23 -4.62
C LEU A 121 -16.06 1.70 -4.98
N GLN A 122 -16.99 2.42 -4.36
CA GLN A 122 -17.16 3.85 -4.61
C GLN A 122 -15.90 4.64 -4.23
N GLY A 123 -15.26 4.29 -3.11
CA GLY A 123 -13.97 4.85 -2.70
C GLY A 123 -12.87 4.60 -3.73
N ILE A 124 -12.78 3.38 -4.26
CA ILE A 124 -11.83 3.02 -5.32
C ILE A 124 -12.09 3.86 -6.58
N VAL A 125 -13.33 3.94 -7.03
CA VAL A 125 -13.74 4.70 -8.22
C VAL A 125 -13.32 6.17 -8.08
N ASP A 126 -13.58 6.78 -6.93
CA ASP A 126 -13.27 8.18 -6.71
C ASP A 126 -11.76 8.42 -6.56
N GLY A 127 -11.02 7.48 -5.98
CA GLY A 127 -9.55 7.48 -5.98
C GLY A 127 -8.98 7.44 -7.40
N CYS A 128 -9.42 6.48 -8.22
CA CYS A 128 -9.00 6.35 -9.61
C CYS A 128 -9.29 7.62 -10.43
N LYS A 129 -10.49 8.19 -10.28
CA LYS A 129 -10.86 9.47 -10.92
C LYS A 129 -9.98 10.62 -10.46
N LYS A 130 -9.72 10.72 -9.14
CA LYS A 130 -8.93 11.80 -8.55
C LYS A 130 -7.50 11.82 -9.08
N PHE A 131 -6.87 10.65 -9.16
CA PHE A 131 -5.47 10.52 -9.57
C PHE A 131 -5.30 10.24 -11.06
N ASN A 132 -6.42 10.14 -11.80
CA ASN A 132 -6.44 9.83 -13.23
C ASN A 132 -5.67 8.53 -13.55
N VAL A 133 -5.96 7.47 -12.78
CA VAL A 133 -5.34 6.15 -12.93
C VAL A 133 -6.41 5.13 -13.29
N PRO A 134 -6.30 4.46 -14.44
CA PRO A 134 -7.30 3.49 -14.85
C PRO A 134 -7.18 2.20 -14.02
N MET A 135 -8.32 1.70 -13.53
CA MET A 135 -8.45 0.36 -12.99
C MET A 135 -8.62 -0.62 -14.16
N VAL A 136 -7.59 -1.41 -14.47
CA VAL A 136 -7.51 -2.22 -15.70
C VAL A 136 -7.85 -3.69 -15.50
N GLY A 137 -8.10 -4.11 -14.27
CA GLY A 137 -8.45 -5.49 -13.95
C GLY A 137 -8.34 -5.77 -12.47
N GLY A 138 -8.41 -7.04 -12.12
CA GLY A 138 -8.39 -7.49 -10.73
C GLY A 138 -8.97 -8.88 -10.54
N HIS A 139 -8.99 -9.33 -9.29
CA HIS A 139 -9.63 -10.58 -8.84
C HIS A 139 -10.41 -10.35 -7.56
#